data_AF-A0A8T0XFC1-F1
#
_entry.id   AF-A0A8T0XFC1-F1
#
_cell.length_a   1.000
_cell.length_b   1.000
_cell.length_c   1.000
_cell.angle_alpha   90.00
_cell.angle_beta   90.00
_cell.angle_gamma   90.00
#
_symmetry.space_group_name_H-M   'P 1'
#
loop_
_entity.id
_entity.type
_entity.pdbx_description
1 polymer ?
#
loop_
_entity_poly.entity_id
_entity_poly.type
_entity_poly.pdbx_seq_one_letter_code
_entity_poly.pdbx_strand_id
1 'polypeptide(L)'
;MSDRAAMAEPEAEHGIHVILLPNPSQGHINPILQFGKRLAARRGVRCTLAVTRFVLAQSGDGGGEQPATAGGGAVVHVAAVSDGCDRGGFDEAGGVAAYTARLEAAGSETVGALLRSEAALGRPVHALVYDAFLPWARRVARRHGAATAAFFTQPCAVNVAYGHAWTGLAEAPLLVAGGERPLELPGLPAGLRPRDLPTFMTDRAYLDLLVNQFSGLDEADHVLVNSFYELQPQESEYMVSTWRAKTVGPTVPSAYLDNRLPDDASYGFHLYTPLTAVTKAWLDARPARSAVYVSFGSLAKPDVVQMAEMAEGLYDSGKAFLWVVRASEISKLPENFAGKSKERGLIVAWSPQLEVLAHPAVGCFVTHCGWNSTMEGMGAGVPMVAMPQWSDQTMNAKYIEDVWRVGVRVRPDERGVVRKEVERCVREVMEGERSME
;
A
#
# COMPACT_ATOMS: atom_id res chain seq x y z
N MET A 1 -29.60 45.66 -40.69
CA MET A 1 -28.64 46.09 -39.66
C MET A 1 -29.14 45.62 -38.31
N SER A 2 -28.22 45.05 -37.53
CA SER A 2 -28.38 44.50 -36.17
C SER A 2 -28.83 43.04 -36.09
N ASP A 3 -27.91 42.14 -36.46
CA ASP A 3 -27.76 40.86 -35.78
C ASP A 3 -27.18 41.14 -34.39
N ARG A 4 -27.93 40.77 -33.34
CA ARG A 4 -27.40 40.63 -31.99
C ARG A 4 -26.74 39.25 -31.92
N ALA A 5 -25.43 39.21 -32.13
CA ALA A 5 -24.62 38.09 -31.69
C ALA A 5 -24.72 38.00 -30.16
N ALA A 6 -25.40 36.96 -29.67
CA ALA A 6 -25.29 36.55 -28.29
C ALA A 6 -23.84 36.11 -28.06
N MET A 7 -23.05 36.94 -27.38
CA MET A 7 -21.80 36.50 -26.80
C MET A 7 -22.17 35.48 -25.72
N ALA A 8 -21.95 34.20 -26.02
CA ALA A 8 -21.84 33.20 -24.98
C ALA A 8 -20.62 33.58 -24.15
N GLU A 9 -20.84 34.06 -22.92
CA GLU A 9 -19.80 34.08 -21.91
C GLU A 9 -19.22 32.67 -21.78
N PRO A 10 -17.90 32.49 -21.66
CA PRO A 10 -17.38 31.18 -21.31
C PRO A 10 -17.95 30.84 -19.93
N GLU A 11 -18.77 29.78 -19.84
CA GLU A 11 -19.13 29.19 -18.56
C GLU A 11 -17.81 28.90 -17.83
N ALA A 12 -17.50 29.70 -16.80
CA ALA A 12 -16.47 29.34 -15.84
C ALA A 12 -17.00 28.09 -15.13
N GLU A 13 -16.67 26.91 -15.66
CA GLU A 13 -16.99 25.62 -15.07
C GLU A 13 -16.28 25.60 -13.70
N HIS A 14 -16.99 26.00 -12.64
CA HIS A 14 -16.49 26.03 -11.28
C HIS A 14 -16.25 24.57 -10.84
N GLY A 15 -15.06 24.07 -11.16
CA GLY A 15 -14.67 22.70 -10.88
C GLY A 15 -14.28 22.51 -9.41
N ILE A 16 -14.62 21.35 -8.87
CA ILE A 16 -14.12 20.89 -7.58
C ILE A 16 -12.63 20.59 -7.73
N HIS A 17 -11.81 21.15 -6.84
CA HIS A 17 -10.37 20.88 -6.81
C HIS A 17 -9.99 20.16 -5.52
N VAL A 18 -9.40 18.97 -5.66
CA VAL A 18 -8.96 18.11 -4.56
C VAL A 18 -7.44 17.98 -4.57
N ILE A 19 -6.79 18.24 -3.44
CA ILE A 19 -5.39 17.85 -3.24
C ILE A 19 -5.35 16.48 -2.55
N LEU A 20 -4.43 15.64 -3.02
CA LEU A 20 -4.14 14.32 -2.50
C LEU A 20 -2.74 14.36 -1.86
N LEU A 21 -2.64 14.17 -0.54
CA LEU A 21 -1.40 14.26 0.22
C LEU A 21 -1.04 12.90 0.84
N PRO A 22 -0.27 12.05 0.16
CA PRO A 22 0.18 10.77 0.69
C PRO A 22 1.33 10.92 1.70
N ASN A 23 1.46 9.94 2.61
CA ASN A 23 2.73 9.71 3.31
C ASN A 23 3.81 9.34 2.28
N PRO A 24 5.06 9.82 2.40
CA PRO A 24 6.08 9.76 1.33
C PRO A 24 6.72 8.38 1.17
N SER A 25 5.90 7.36 0.91
CA SER A 25 6.33 6.02 0.57
C SER A 25 5.41 5.43 -0.48
N GLN A 26 5.95 4.58 -1.37
CA GLN A 26 5.20 4.05 -2.52
C GLN A 26 3.91 3.31 -2.10
N GLY A 27 3.94 2.61 -0.96
CA GLY A 27 2.77 1.91 -0.42
C GLY A 27 1.60 2.83 -0.03
N HIS A 28 1.85 4.12 0.13
CA HIS A 28 0.86 5.13 0.49
C HIS A 28 0.49 6.04 -0.69
N ILE A 29 1.48 6.38 -1.52
CA ILE A 29 1.28 7.18 -2.74
C ILE A 29 0.35 6.46 -3.72
N ASN A 30 0.60 5.17 -3.99
CA ASN A 30 -0.13 4.43 -5.01
C ASN A 30 -1.64 4.32 -4.72
N PRO A 31 -2.08 3.93 -3.50
CA PRO A 31 -3.50 3.90 -3.15
C PRO A 31 -4.22 5.24 -3.31
N ILE A 32 -3.60 6.32 -2.82
CA ILE A 32 -4.17 7.67 -2.85
C ILE A 32 -4.22 8.21 -4.29
N LEU A 33 -3.19 7.94 -5.10
CA LEU A 33 -3.20 8.28 -6.53
C LEU A 33 -4.33 7.55 -7.26
N GLN A 34 -4.54 6.25 -6.98
CA GLN A 34 -5.61 5.46 -7.59
C GLN A 34 -7.01 5.95 -7.22
N PHE A 35 -7.20 6.33 -5.95
CA PHE A 35 -8.40 7.06 -5.54
C PHE A 35 -8.56 8.38 -6.32
N GLY A 36 -7.47 9.14 -6.46
CA GLY A 36 -7.38 10.35 -7.24
C GLY A 36 -7.78 10.20 -8.70
N LYS A 37 -7.31 9.14 -9.38
CA LYS A 37 -7.66 8.85 -10.78
C LYS A 37 -9.17 8.63 -10.94
N ARG A 38 -9.80 7.91 -10.01
CA ARG A 38 -11.26 7.69 -9.99
C ARG A 38 -12.04 8.99 -9.75
N LEU A 39 -11.50 9.90 -8.94
CA LEU A 39 -12.08 11.23 -8.76
C LEU A 39 -11.92 12.12 -9.99
N ALA A 40 -10.71 12.19 -10.57
CA ALA A 40 -10.41 13.00 -11.75
C ALA A 40 -11.21 12.57 -12.99
N ALA A 41 -11.63 11.30 -13.07
CA ALA A 41 -12.52 10.80 -14.10
C ALA A 41 -13.96 11.37 -14.01
N ARG A 42 -14.32 12.08 -12.93
CA ARG A 42 -15.61 12.75 -12.79
C ARG A 42 -15.54 14.14 -13.43
N ARG A 43 -16.55 14.48 -14.23
CA ARG A 43 -16.65 15.80 -14.87
C ARG A 43 -16.58 16.91 -13.82
N GLY A 44 -15.75 17.92 -14.08
CA GLY A 44 -15.57 19.06 -13.20
C GLY A 44 -14.76 18.78 -11.94
N VAL A 45 -14.05 17.64 -11.84
CA VAL A 45 -13.16 17.33 -10.72
C VAL A 45 -11.70 17.39 -11.15
N ARG A 46 -10.95 18.29 -10.54
CA ARG A 46 -9.49 18.40 -10.66
C ARG A 46 -8.84 17.71 -9.46
N CYS A 47 -7.84 16.88 -9.70
CA CYS A 47 -7.02 16.29 -8.64
C CYS A 47 -5.56 16.69 -8.80
N THR A 48 -4.91 17.02 -7.67
CA THR A 48 -3.46 17.30 -7.61
C THR A 48 -2.82 16.42 -6.53
N LEU A 49 -1.89 15.56 -6.91
CA LEU A 49 -1.06 14.76 -6.03
C LEU A 49 0.11 15.60 -5.51
N ALA A 50 0.12 15.90 -4.22
CA ALA A 50 1.19 16.61 -3.54
C ALA A 50 2.25 15.61 -3.05
N VAL A 51 3.40 15.54 -3.74
CA VAL A 51 4.47 14.57 -3.47
C VAL A 51 5.69 15.30 -2.94
N THR A 52 6.45 14.67 -2.04
CA THR A 52 7.67 15.29 -1.51
C THR A 52 8.72 15.45 -2.60
N ARG A 53 9.51 16.54 -2.52
CA ARG A 53 10.58 16.84 -3.48
C ARG A 53 11.57 15.69 -3.66
N PHE A 54 11.96 15.04 -2.56
CA PHE A 54 12.85 13.88 -2.60
C PHE A 54 12.24 12.76 -3.45
N VAL A 55 10.99 12.39 -3.17
CA VAL A 55 10.29 11.32 -3.87
C VAL A 55 10.12 11.66 -5.37
N LEU A 56 9.76 12.90 -5.71
CA LEU A 56 9.68 13.35 -7.09
C LEU A 56 11.03 13.27 -7.82
N ALA A 57 12.13 13.60 -7.14
CA ALA A 57 13.47 13.50 -7.71
C ALA A 57 13.89 12.06 -8.02
N GLN A 58 13.38 11.07 -7.27
CA GLN A 58 13.67 9.65 -7.51
C GLN A 58 12.88 9.07 -8.70
N SER A 59 11.78 9.68 -9.12
CA SER A 59 10.88 9.17 -10.15
C SER A 59 11.17 9.65 -11.59
N GLY A 60 12.40 10.10 -11.91
CA GLY A 60 12.76 10.81 -13.16
C GLY A 60 12.17 10.25 -14.47
N ASP A 61 11.86 11.05 -15.50
CA ASP A 61 12.64 12.15 -16.10
C ASP A 61 12.37 13.59 -15.59
N GLY A 62 13.41 14.20 -15.00
CA GLY A 62 13.70 15.63 -15.11
C GLY A 62 12.64 16.64 -14.67
N GLY A 63 12.33 16.74 -13.37
CA GLY A 63 11.90 17.98 -12.69
C GLY A 63 10.64 18.71 -13.19
N GLY A 64 9.92 18.15 -14.17
CA GLY A 64 8.66 18.66 -14.68
C GLY A 64 7.50 17.96 -13.98
N GLU A 65 6.45 18.71 -13.66
CA GLU A 65 5.15 18.18 -13.30
C GLU A 65 4.66 17.25 -14.42
N GLN A 66 4.96 15.94 -14.36
CA GLN A 66 4.36 15.00 -15.30
C GLN A 66 2.97 14.63 -14.76
N PRO A 67 1.90 14.98 -15.50
CA PRO A 67 0.57 14.54 -15.13
C PRO A 67 0.49 13.00 -15.14
N ALA A 68 0.06 12.41 -14.03
CA ALA A 68 -0.30 10.99 -14.02
C ALA A 68 -1.64 10.86 -14.74
N THR A 69 -1.65 10.19 -15.88
CA THR A 69 -2.89 9.98 -16.65
C THR A 69 -3.81 9.03 -15.91
N ALA A 70 -5.06 9.47 -15.71
CA ALA A 70 -6.20 8.60 -15.44
C ALA A 70 -6.80 8.23 -16.81
N GLY A 71 -7.28 7.00 -16.98
CA GLY A 71 -7.85 6.58 -18.27
C GLY A 71 -8.99 7.49 -18.73
N GLY A 72 -9.21 7.56 -20.05
CA GLY A 72 -10.23 8.43 -20.65
C GLY A 72 -9.89 9.93 -20.74
N GLY A 73 -8.60 10.30 -20.66
CA GLY A 73 -8.14 11.69 -20.80
C GLY A 73 -8.18 12.54 -19.53
N ALA A 74 -8.63 11.97 -18.41
CA ALA A 74 -8.56 12.61 -17.10
C ALA A 74 -7.11 12.62 -16.58
N VAL A 75 -6.73 13.68 -15.88
CA VAL A 75 -5.33 13.90 -15.47
C VAL A 75 -5.27 14.20 -13.99
N VAL A 76 -4.42 13.46 -13.26
CA VAL A 76 -4.00 13.83 -11.91
C VAL A 76 -2.74 14.68 -12.05
N HIS A 77 -2.84 15.95 -11.66
CA HIS A 77 -1.71 16.86 -11.63
C HIS A 77 -0.75 16.50 -10.50
N VAL A 78 0.50 16.93 -10.59
CA VAL A 78 1.51 16.68 -9.56
C VAL A 78 2.03 18.01 -9.08
N ALA A 79 2.16 18.17 -7.77
CA ALA A 79 2.78 19.32 -7.13
C ALA A 79 3.85 18.87 -6.14
N ALA A 80 4.93 19.64 -6.04
CA ALA A 80 6.02 19.36 -5.11
C ALA A 80 5.79 20.04 -3.75
N VAL A 81 5.88 19.27 -2.67
CA VAL A 81 5.92 19.76 -1.28
C VAL A 81 7.23 19.34 -0.61
N SER A 82 7.58 19.94 0.51
CA SER A 82 8.79 19.55 1.27
C SER A 82 8.42 18.72 2.47
N ASP A 83 9.22 17.71 2.79
CA ASP A 83 9.22 16.99 4.06
C ASP A 83 10.36 17.45 4.99
N GLY A 84 11.09 18.51 4.62
CA GLY A 84 12.26 18.99 5.33
C GLY A 84 13.50 18.10 5.14
N CYS A 85 13.42 17.11 4.23
CA CYS A 85 14.47 16.15 3.89
C CYS A 85 14.56 15.97 2.35
N ASP A 86 14.63 17.09 1.63
CA ASP A 86 14.49 17.14 0.17
C ASP A 86 15.65 16.46 -0.61
N ARG A 87 16.79 16.15 0.02
CA ARG A 87 18.00 15.65 -0.64
C ARG A 87 18.17 14.13 -0.52
N GLY A 88 17.93 13.57 0.65
CA GLY A 88 18.15 12.17 1.01
C GLY A 88 16.93 11.50 1.63
N GLY A 89 15.79 12.20 1.72
CA GLY A 89 14.56 11.65 2.27
C GLY A 89 14.73 11.23 3.73
N PHE A 90 14.16 10.09 4.08
CA PHE A 90 14.20 9.57 5.45
C PHE A 90 15.62 9.50 6.05
N ASP A 91 16.64 9.21 5.23
CA ASP A 91 18.03 9.05 5.69
C ASP A 91 18.67 10.37 6.15
N GLU A 92 18.10 11.53 5.81
CA GLU A 92 18.53 12.82 6.39
C GLU A 92 18.07 13.01 7.84
N ALA A 93 17.07 12.24 8.27
CA ALA A 93 16.55 12.28 9.61
C ALA A 93 17.24 11.25 10.51
N GLY A 94 17.45 11.59 11.77
CA GLY A 94 18.02 10.69 12.78
C GLY A 94 17.04 9.62 13.29
N GLY A 95 16.03 9.23 12.49
CA GLY A 95 14.98 8.28 12.86
C GLY A 95 13.56 8.81 12.72
N VAL A 96 12.59 7.94 13.00
CA VAL A 96 11.15 8.14 12.73
C VAL A 96 10.59 9.40 13.39
N ALA A 97 10.90 9.65 14.66
CA ALA A 97 10.41 10.82 15.39
C ALA A 97 10.94 12.13 14.79
N ALA A 98 12.24 12.18 14.47
CA ALA A 98 12.86 13.35 13.85
C ALA A 98 12.31 13.59 12.44
N TYR A 99 12.12 12.53 11.65
CA TYR A 99 11.54 12.63 10.32
C TYR A 99 10.11 13.16 10.37
N THR A 100 9.26 12.60 11.24
CA THR A 100 7.85 13.01 11.38
C THR A 100 7.73 14.47 11.81
N ALA A 101 8.58 14.93 12.73
CA ALA A 101 8.61 16.33 13.16
C ALA A 101 9.02 17.29 12.02
N ARG A 102 10.03 16.92 11.22
CA ARG A 102 10.45 17.71 10.03
C ARG A 102 9.36 17.73 8.97
N LEU A 103 8.75 16.58 8.69
CA LEU A 103 7.66 16.43 7.75
C LEU A 103 6.45 17.28 8.17
N GLU A 104 6.08 17.29 9.45
CA GLU A 104 5.02 18.18 9.94
C GLU A 104 5.38 19.66 9.75
N ALA A 105 6.59 20.08 10.13
CA ALA A 105 7.00 21.47 10.06
C ALA A 105 7.08 21.99 8.61
N ALA A 106 7.89 21.35 7.76
CA ALA A 106 8.08 21.75 6.37
C ALA A 106 6.85 21.43 5.49
N GLY A 107 6.19 20.30 5.75
CA GLY A 107 4.97 19.91 5.06
C GLY A 107 3.83 20.89 5.32
N SER A 108 3.65 21.33 6.57
CA SER A 108 2.61 22.33 6.90
C SER A 108 2.83 23.65 6.18
N GLU A 109 4.08 24.12 6.11
CA GLU A 109 4.43 25.35 5.41
C GLU A 109 4.17 25.23 3.90
N THR A 110 4.71 24.17 3.27
CA THR A 110 4.67 24.02 1.81
C THR A 110 3.30 23.60 1.29
N VAL A 111 2.55 22.76 2.00
CA VAL A 111 1.13 22.47 1.68
C VAL A 111 0.29 23.73 1.83
N GLY A 112 0.50 24.53 2.88
CA GLY A 112 -0.16 25.83 3.04
C GLY A 112 0.16 26.80 1.90
N ALA A 113 1.41 26.82 1.43
CA ALA A 113 1.81 27.62 0.27
C ALA A 113 1.14 27.14 -1.02
N LEU A 114 1.04 25.82 -1.23
CA LEU A 114 0.33 25.23 -2.37
C LEU A 114 -1.16 25.63 -2.37
N LEU A 115 -1.84 25.52 -1.23
CA LEU A 115 -3.24 25.93 -1.06
C LEU A 115 -3.45 27.41 -1.42
N ARG A 116 -2.56 28.31 -0.96
CA ARG A 116 -2.61 29.74 -1.31
C ARG A 116 -2.35 29.99 -2.78
N SER A 117 -1.39 29.29 -3.37
CA SER A 117 -1.04 29.42 -4.79
C SER A 117 -2.22 29.04 -5.69
N GLU A 118 -2.86 27.90 -5.41
CA GLU A 118 -4.03 27.43 -6.17
C GLU A 118 -5.21 28.39 -6.04
N ALA A 119 -5.46 28.96 -4.86
CA ALA A 119 -6.47 30.00 -4.67
C ALA A 119 -6.15 31.29 -5.46
N ALA A 120 -4.89 31.75 -5.44
CA ALA A 120 -4.45 32.92 -6.20
C ALA A 120 -4.58 32.73 -7.73
N LEU A 121 -4.53 31.48 -8.20
CA LEU A 121 -4.74 31.10 -9.60
C LEU A 121 -6.22 30.90 -9.96
N GLY A 122 -7.15 31.31 -9.08
CA GLY A 122 -8.60 31.23 -9.32
C GLY A 122 -9.17 29.82 -9.22
N ARG A 123 -8.42 28.86 -8.66
CA ARG A 123 -8.82 27.45 -8.55
C ARG A 123 -8.65 26.93 -7.11
N PRO A 124 -9.34 27.55 -6.14
CA PRO A 124 -9.19 27.22 -4.72
C PRO A 124 -9.45 25.73 -4.47
N VAL A 125 -8.69 25.18 -3.53
CA VAL A 125 -8.81 23.77 -3.16
C VAL A 125 -10.03 23.60 -2.26
N HIS A 126 -10.94 22.73 -2.68
CA HIS A 126 -12.19 22.46 -2.00
C HIS A 126 -12.05 21.36 -0.95
N ALA A 127 -11.15 20.39 -1.19
CA ALA A 127 -10.88 19.31 -0.25
C ALA A 127 -9.40 18.89 -0.26
N LEU A 128 -8.88 18.55 0.92
CA LEU A 128 -7.61 17.85 1.10
C LEU A 128 -7.88 16.41 1.56
N VAL A 129 -7.54 15.45 0.72
CA VAL A 129 -7.47 14.03 1.08
C VAL A 129 -6.05 13.77 1.53
N TYR A 130 -5.86 13.44 2.80
CA TYR A 130 -4.54 13.24 3.39
C TYR A 130 -4.41 11.81 3.93
N ASP A 131 -3.24 11.23 3.79
CA ASP A 131 -2.91 9.97 4.44
C ASP A 131 -3.08 10.10 5.96
N ALA A 132 -3.75 9.14 6.60
CA ALA A 132 -4.03 9.20 8.02
C ALA A 132 -2.76 9.32 8.89
N PHE A 133 -1.58 8.90 8.39
CA PHE A 133 -0.30 9.08 9.08
C PHE A 133 0.14 10.56 9.19
N LEU A 134 -0.55 11.48 8.51
CA LEU A 134 -0.25 12.92 8.47
C LEU A 134 -1.36 13.76 9.15
N PRO A 135 -1.70 13.54 10.44
CA PRO A 135 -2.82 14.21 11.11
C PRO A 135 -2.69 15.74 11.16
N TRP A 136 -1.47 16.28 10.99
CA TRP A 136 -1.22 17.72 10.88
C TRP A 136 -1.87 18.35 9.64
N ALA A 137 -2.02 17.60 8.55
CA ALA A 137 -2.51 18.10 7.26
C ALA A 137 -3.93 18.67 7.36
N ARG A 138 -4.78 18.04 8.17
CA ARG A 138 -6.13 18.52 8.50
C ARG A 138 -6.13 19.96 9.02
N ARG A 139 -5.23 20.29 9.95
CA ARG A 139 -5.14 21.64 10.53
C ARG A 139 -4.73 22.68 9.49
N VAL A 140 -3.87 22.29 8.54
CA VAL A 140 -3.42 23.16 7.44
C VAL A 140 -4.58 23.43 6.47
N ALA A 141 -5.28 22.38 6.02
CA ALA A 141 -6.43 22.51 5.12
C ALA A 141 -7.55 23.41 5.69
N ARG A 142 -7.93 23.19 6.96
CA ARG A 142 -9.00 23.97 7.61
C ARG A 142 -8.69 25.47 7.71
N ARG A 143 -7.44 25.85 7.93
CA ARG A 143 -7.02 27.28 7.92
C ARG A 143 -7.22 27.95 6.55
N HIS A 144 -7.27 27.15 5.49
CA HIS A 144 -7.51 27.60 4.11
C HIS A 144 -8.94 27.33 3.63
N GLY A 145 -9.85 26.92 4.53
CA GLY A 145 -11.27 26.70 4.20
C GLY A 145 -11.55 25.43 3.38
N ALA A 146 -10.58 24.52 3.24
CA ALA A 146 -10.78 23.26 2.54
C ALA A 146 -11.35 22.18 3.47
N ALA A 147 -12.28 21.38 2.96
CA ALA A 147 -12.76 20.17 3.62
C ALA A 147 -11.64 19.13 3.74
N THR A 148 -11.79 18.17 4.64
CA THR A 148 -10.74 17.22 5.00
C THR A 148 -11.23 15.79 4.94
N ALA A 149 -10.45 14.93 4.31
CA ALA A 149 -10.70 13.49 4.27
C ALA A 149 -9.45 12.73 4.72
N ALA A 150 -9.51 12.09 5.87
CA ALA A 150 -8.47 11.16 6.30
C ALA A 150 -8.54 9.89 5.46
N PHE A 151 -7.42 9.42 4.95
CA PHE A 151 -7.33 8.25 4.09
C PHE A 151 -6.43 7.19 4.72
N PHE A 152 -7.03 6.09 5.18
CA PHE A 152 -6.31 4.95 5.73
C PHE A 152 -5.85 4.01 4.61
N THR A 153 -4.55 3.75 4.56
CA THR A 153 -3.90 2.83 3.61
C THR A 153 -3.68 1.44 4.18
N GLN A 154 -4.22 1.17 5.37
CA GLN A 154 -4.18 -0.12 6.09
C GLN A 154 -5.58 -0.77 6.10
N PRO A 155 -5.67 -2.10 6.32
CA PRO A 155 -6.96 -2.80 6.43
C PRO A 155 -7.79 -2.30 7.61
N CYS A 156 -9.11 -2.50 7.56
CA CYS A 156 -10.03 -2.13 8.64
C CYS A 156 -9.58 -2.74 9.98
N ALA A 157 -9.28 -4.04 10.00
CA ALA A 157 -8.82 -4.75 11.20
C ALA A 157 -7.61 -4.09 11.87
N VAL A 158 -6.62 -3.69 11.07
CA VAL A 158 -5.39 -3.09 11.59
C VAL A 158 -5.67 -1.69 12.14
N ASN A 159 -6.52 -0.92 11.47
CA ASN A 159 -6.96 0.38 11.96
C ASN A 159 -7.72 0.22 13.29
N VAL A 160 -8.61 -0.76 13.41
CA VAL A 160 -9.31 -1.04 14.67
C VAL A 160 -8.32 -1.38 15.79
N ALA A 161 -7.31 -2.23 15.52
CA ALA A 161 -6.28 -2.57 16.50
C ALA A 161 -5.48 -1.35 17.00
N TYR A 162 -4.99 -0.50 16.09
CA TYR A 162 -4.30 0.74 16.50
C TYR A 162 -5.24 1.76 17.15
N GLY A 163 -6.53 1.78 16.79
CA GLY A 163 -7.54 2.60 17.43
C GLY A 163 -7.80 2.19 18.88
N HIS A 164 -7.72 0.89 19.18
CA HIS A 164 -7.76 0.39 20.56
C HIS A 164 -6.53 0.80 21.37
N ALA A 165 -5.35 0.84 20.74
CA ALA A 165 -4.16 1.41 21.38
C ALA A 165 -4.29 2.92 21.63
N TRP A 166 -4.85 3.67 20.68
CA TRP A 166 -5.12 5.10 20.82
C TRP A 166 -6.06 5.43 21.98
N THR A 167 -7.15 4.66 22.12
CA THR A 167 -8.17 4.87 23.16
C THR A 167 -7.75 4.34 24.54
N GLY A 168 -6.62 3.64 24.62
CA GLY A 168 -6.18 2.96 25.84
C GLY A 168 -6.94 1.67 26.15
N LEU A 169 -7.80 1.19 25.24
CA LEU A 169 -8.48 -0.10 25.40
C LEU A 169 -7.52 -1.29 25.29
N ALA A 170 -6.41 -1.10 24.56
CA ALA A 170 -5.28 -2.02 24.53
C ALA A 170 -3.99 -1.28 24.92
N GLU A 171 -3.37 -1.67 26.04
CA GLU A 171 -2.12 -1.04 26.49
C GLU A 171 -0.94 -1.49 25.62
N ALA A 172 -0.54 -0.63 24.66
CA ALA A 172 0.56 -0.89 23.75
C ALA A 172 1.87 -0.20 24.22
N PRO A 173 3.05 -0.87 24.11
CA PRO A 173 3.24 -2.22 23.59
C PRO A 173 2.67 -3.28 24.55
N LEU A 174 1.94 -4.24 24.00
CA LEU A 174 1.39 -5.36 24.75
C LEU A 174 2.55 -6.16 25.32
N LEU A 175 2.70 -6.12 26.65
CA LEU A 175 3.70 -6.91 27.35
C LEU A 175 3.37 -8.39 27.15
N VAL A 176 4.28 -9.12 26.50
CA VAL A 176 4.20 -10.59 26.33
C VAL A 176 4.17 -11.33 27.68
N ALA A 177 4.36 -10.60 28.80
CA ALA A 177 4.21 -11.08 30.17
C ALA A 177 2.83 -11.70 30.49
N GLY A 178 1.79 -11.49 29.66
CA GLY A 178 0.48 -12.14 29.77
C GLY A 178 0.34 -13.50 29.02
N GLY A 179 1.33 -13.89 28.23
CA GLY A 179 1.33 -15.10 27.40
C GLY A 179 0.51 -15.00 26.10
N GLU A 180 0.42 -16.12 25.40
CA GLU A 180 -0.32 -16.31 24.13
C GLU A 180 -1.85 -16.36 24.30
N ARG A 181 -2.40 -15.71 25.33
CA ARG A 181 -3.84 -15.76 25.59
C ARG A 181 -4.61 -15.01 24.50
N PRO A 182 -5.77 -15.52 24.07
CA PRO A 182 -6.67 -14.77 23.21
C PRO A 182 -7.04 -13.41 23.80
N LEU A 183 -7.09 -12.40 22.95
CA LEU A 183 -7.51 -11.04 23.22
C LEU A 183 -8.95 -10.87 22.74
N GLU A 184 -9.77 -10.27 23.58
CA GLU A 184 -11.15 -9.88 23.23
C GLU A 184 -11.15 -8.37 22.98
N LEU A 185 -11.13 -7.99 21.70
CA LEU A 185 -11.09 -6.59 21.27
C LEU A 185 -12.35 -6.27 20.45
N PRO A 186 -13.19 -5.31 20.87
CA PRO A 186 -14.41 -4.96 20.14
C PRO A 186 -14.16 -4.65 18.67
N GLY A 187 -15.02 -5.14 17.79
CA GLY A 187 -14.87 -4.93 16.34
C GLY A 187 -13.75 -5.74 15.68
N LEU A 188 -13.10 -6.66 16.39
CA LEU A 188 -12.14 -7.63 15.84
C LEU A 188 -12.60 -9.08 16.08
N PRO A 189 -12.14 -10.05 15.26
CA PRO A 189 -12.50 -11.45 15.44
C PRO A 189 -12.01 -11.99 16.79
N ALA A 190 -12.82 -12.84 17.41
CA ALA A 190 -12.44 -13.52 18.64
C ALA A 190 -11.23 -14.45 18.40
N GLY A 191 -10.48 -14.75 19.46
CA GLY A 191 -9.37 -15.70 19.38
C GLY A 191 -8.05 -15.12 18.86
N LEU A 192 -7.98 -13.83 18.54
CA LEU A 192 -6.72 -13.16 18.17
C LEU A 192 -5.72 -13.23 19.32
N ARG A 193 -4.48 -13.57 19.01
CA ARG A 193 -3.39 -13.57 20.01
C ARG A 193 -2.44 -12.40 19.75
N PRO A 194 -1.59 -12.01 20.72
CA PRO A 194 -0.61 -10.94 20.51
C PRO A 194 0.24 -11.11 19.24
N ARG A 195 0.64 -12.34 18.88
CA ARG A 195 1.39 -12.67 17.65
C ARG A 195 0.60 -12.48 16.32
N ASP A 196 -0.71 -12.36 16.42
CA ASP A 196 -1.61 -12.14 15.29
C ASP A 196 -1.93 -10.65 15.11
N LEU A 197 -1.59 -9.80 16.10
CA LEU A 197 -1.73 -8.36 15.98
C LEU A 197 -0.57 -7.76 15.18
N PRO A 198 -0.71 -6.51 14.69
CA PRO A 198 0.39 -5.80 14.06
C PRO A 198 1.61 -5.75 14.97
N THR A 199 2.83 -5.94 14.44
CA THR A 199 4.03 -6.12 15.28
C THR A 199 4.30 -4.92 16.20
N PHE A 200 3.94 -3.71 15.77
CA PHE A 200 4.12 -2.50 16.58
C PHE A 200 3.13 -2.37 17.73
N MET A 201 2.09 -3.21 17.79
CA MET A 201 1.32 -3.38 19.02
C MET A 201 2.15 -4.04 20.13
N THR A 202 3.30 -4.65 19.79
CA THR A 202 4.23 -5.28 20.75
C THR A 202 5.63 -4.65 20.76
N ASP A 203 5.94 -3.78 19.79
CA ASP A 203 7.21 -3.07 19.62
C ASP A 203 6.96 -1.55 19.46
N ARG A 204 7.70 -0.72 20.19
CA ARG A 204 7.53 0.74 20.17
C ARG A 204 8.12 1.46 18.96
N ALA A 205 8.95 0.84 18.12
CA ALA A 205 9.76 1.55 17.11
C ALA A 205 8.97 2.51 16.19
N TYR A 206 7.75 2.12 15.79
CA TYR A 206 6.83 2.94 14.97
C TYR A 206 5.45 3.13 15.61
N LEU A 207 5.27 2.69 16.86
CA LEU A 207 3.96 2.68 17.51
C LEU A 207 3.35 4.08 17.58
N ASP A 208 4.15 5.08 17.98
CA ASP A 208 3.66 6.46 18.13
C ASP A 208 3.18 7.03 16.79
N LEU A 209 3.85 6.74 15.66
CA LEU A 209 3.41 7.15 14.32
C LEU A 209 2.04 6.55 13.98
N LEU A 210 1.89 5.24 14.21
CA LEU A 210 0.71 4.48 13.82
C LEU A 210 -0.50 4.73 14.71
N VAL A 211 -0.28 5.03 15.99
CA VAL A 211 -1.34 5.42 16.92
C VAL A 211 -1.74 6.89 16.71
N ASN A 212 -0.80 7.75 16.32
CA ASN A 212 -1.07 9.17 16.09
C ASN A 212 -1.97 9.42 14.86
N GLN A 213 -2.22 8.43 14.01
CA GLN A 213 -3.17 8.57 12.89
C GLN A 213 -4.61 8.86 13.32
N PHE A 214 -4.96 8.60 14.59
CA PHE A 214 -6.26 8.91 15.18
C PHE A 214 -6.34 10.32 15.78
N SER A 215 -5.21 11.05 15.83
CA SER A 215 -5.13 12.39 16.40
C SER A 215 -6.01 13.36 15.61
N GLY A 216 -7.12 13.77 16.23
CA GLY A 216 -8.11 14.65 15.60
C GLY A 216 -8.92 14.00 14.47
N LEU A 217 -9.03 12.67 14.45
CA LEU A 217 -9.83 12.00 13.42
C LEU A 217 -11.32 12.40 13.48
N ASP A 218 -11.82 12.73 14.67
CA ASP A 218 -13.20 13.16 14.93
C ASP A 218 -13.57 14.52 14.33
N GLU A 219 -12.59 15.40 14.06
CA GLU A 219 -12.82 16.68 13.37
C GLU A 219 -12.58 16.62 11.84
N ALA A 220 -12.23 15.44 11.30
CA ALA A 220 -12.19 15.24 9.85
C ALA A 220 -13.62 15.12 9.28
N ASP A 221 -13.87 15.74 8.13
CA ASP A 221 -15.20 15.73 7.49
C ASP A 221 -15.54 14.34 6.93
N HIS A 222 -14.51 13.62 6.46
CA HIS A 222 -14.62 12.26 5.99
C HIS A 222 -13.46 11.38 6.50
N VAL A 223 -13.77 10.11 6.74
CA VAL A 223 -12.80 9.06 7.01
C VAL A 223 -12.95 7.99 5.95
N LEU A 224 -11.91 7.76 5.15
CA LEU A 224 -11.89 6.85 4.02
C LEU A 224 -10.90 5.73 4.30
N VAL A 225 -11.26 4.50 3.97
CA VAL A 225 -10.40 3.32 4.16
C VAL A 225 -10.22 2.62 2.83
N ASN A 226 -8.98 2.35 2.45
CA ASN A 226 -8.65 1.51 1.30
C ASN A 226 -8.95 0.03 1.61
N SER A 227 -10.23 -0.29 1.78
CA SER A 227 -10.78 -1.63 1.92
C SER A 227 -12.21 -1.61 1.35
N PHE A 228 -12.89 -2.76 1.33
CA PHE A 228 -14.30 -2.87 0.94
C PHE A 228 -15.07 -3.70 1.99
N TYR A 229 -16.35 -3.39 2.14
CA TYR A 229 -17.17 -3.88 3.24
C TYR A 229 -17.22 -5.41 3.32
N GLU A 230 -17.43 -6.07 2.18
CA GLU A 230 -17.58 -7.52 2.08
C GLU A 230 -16.33 -8.29 2.50
N LEU A 231 -15.15 -7.66 2.52
CA LEU A 231 -13.91 -8.28 2.96
C LEU A 231 -13.78 -8.36 4.49
N GLN A 232 -14.30 -7.34 5.18
CA GLN A 232 -14.10 -7.11 6.62
C GLN A 232 -15.37 -6.49 7.24
N PRO A 233 -16.53 -7.19 7.21
CA PRO A 233 -17.82 -6.58 7.57
C PRO A 233 -17.85 -6.16 9.04
N GLN A 234 -17.39 -7.03 9.95
CA GLN A 234 -17.34 -6.74 11.39
C GLN A 234 -16.48 -5.51 11.69
N GLU A 235 -15.28 -5.44 11.11
CA GLU A 235 -14.37 -4.33 11.34
C GLU A 235 -14.89 -3.05 10.69
N SER A 236 -15.50 -3.17 9.51
CA SER A 236 -16.11 -2.04 8.79
C SER A 236 -17.26 -1.43 9.58
N GLU A 237 -18.17 -2.24 10.12
CA GLU A 237 -19.27 -1.76 10.99
C GLU A 237 -18.74 -1.07 12.25
N TYR A 238 -17.68 -1.60 12.86
CA TYR A 238 -17.03 -0.96 14.00
C TYR A 238 -16.42 0.40 13.60
N MET A 239 -15.72 0.48 12.47
CA MET A 239 -15.15 1.75 11.99
C MET A 239 -16.22 2.77 11.59
N VAL A 240 -17.35 2.34 11.05
CA VAL A 240 -18.50 3.20 10.74
C VAL A 240 -19.08 3.80 12.02
N SER A 241 -19.36 2.97 13.02
CA SER A 241 -19.96 3.43 14.28
C SER A 241 -19.01 4.27 15.13
N THR A 242 -17.71 3.97 15.11
CA THR A 242 -16.71 4.65 15.94
C THR A 242 -16.16 5.92 15.28
N TRP A 243 -15.90 5.88 13.97
CA TRP A 243 -15.16 6.94 13.26
C TRP A 243 -15.88 7.48 12.02
N ARG A 244 -17.13 7.07 11.76
CA ARG A 244 -17.89 7.45 10.54
C ARG A 244 -17.14 7.09 9.26
N ALA A 245 -16.35 6.03 9.31
CA ALA A 245 -15.49 5.59 8.22
C ALA A 245 -16.30 5.06 7.03
N LYS A 246 -15.73 5.19 5.83
CA LYS A 246 -16.26 4.63 4.59
C LYS A 246 -15.19 3.82 3.90
N THR A 247 -15.49 2.57 3.60
CA THR A 247 -14.65 1.70 2.77
C THR A 247 -14.80 2.12 1.31
N VAL A 248 -13.69 2.53 0.67
CA VAL A 248 -13.67 3.07 -0.71
C VAL A 248 -12.70 2.34 -1.63
N GLY A 249 -12.12 1.24 -1.16
CA GLY A 249 -11.20 0.39 -1.90
C GLY A 249 -11.90 -0.75 -2.64
N PRO A 250 -11.11 -1.69 -3.19
CA PRO A 250 -9.64 -1.63 -3.25
C PRO A 250 -9.18 -0.58 -4.27
N THR A 251 -8.18 0.22 -3.90
CA THR A 251 -7.54 1.21 -4.81
C THR A 251 -6.46 0.56 -5.67
N VAL A 252 -6.86 -0.47 -6.41
CA VAL A 252 -6.06 -1.13 -7.45
C VAL A 252 -6.47 -0.55 -8.81
N PRO A 253 -5.56 -0.46 -9.81
CA PRO A 253 -5.87 0.11 -11.11
C PRO A 253 -7.10 -0.55 -11.75
N SER A 254 -7.99 0.28 -12.28
CA SER A 254 -9.33 -0.11 -12.69
C SER A 254 -9.33 -1.24 -13.73
N ALA A 255 -8.33 -1.29 -14.62
CA ALA A 255 -8.22 -2.34 -15.63
C ALA A 255 -8.12 -3.76 -15.06
N TYR A 256 -7.66 -3.92 -13.81
CA TYR A 256 -7.57 -5.22 -13.12
C TYR A 256 -8.78 -5.53 -12.22
N LEU A 257 -9.75 -4.63 -12.14
CA LEU A 257 -10.93 -4.78 -11.29
C LEU A 257 -12.22 -4.67 -12.11
N ASP A 258 -12.75 -3.45 -12.23
CA ASP A 258 -14.08 -3.15 -12.76
C ASP A 258 -14.03 -2.60 -14.20
N ASN A 259 -12.82 -2.40 -14.73
CA ASN A 259 -12.53 -1.91 -16.07
C ASN A 259 -13.30 -0.63 -16.47
N ARG A 260 -13.68 0.20 -15.47
CA ARG A 260 -14.36 1.48 -15.69
C ARG A 260 -13.41 2.55 -16.24
N LEU A 261 -12.10 2.40 -16.00
CA LEU A 261 -11.03 3.20 -16.59
C LEU A 261 -10.03 2.25 -17.28
N PRO A 262 -10.26 1.84 -18.53
CA PRO A 262 -9.45 0.82 -19.20
C PRO A 262 -7.97 1.17 -19.36
N ASP A 263 -7.63 2.45 -19.53
CA ASP A 263 -6.22 2.87 -19.66
C ASP A 263 -5.49 2.94 -18.30
N ASP A 264 -6.21 2.78 -17.19
CA ASP A 264 -5.62 2.67 -15.85
C ASP A 264 -5.16 1.23 -15.60
N ALA A 265 -4.11 0.84 -16.33
CA ALA A 265 -3.48 -0.48 -16.30
C ALA A 265 -2.16 -0.50 -15.50
N SER A 266 -1.82 0.59 -14.82
CA SER A 266 -0.67 0.68 -13.92
C SER A 266 -0.88 1.75 -12.85
N TYR A 267 -0.12 1.67 -11.76
CA TYR A 267 -0.19 2.69 -10.70
C TYR A 267 0.24 4.07 -11.20
N GLY A 268 1.13 4.16 -12.20
CA GLY A 268 1.64 5.42 -12.74
C GLY A 268 2.70 6.11 -11.86
N PHE A 269 3.04 5.53 -10.71
CA PHE A 269 4.11 6.00 -9.83
C PHE A 269 5.04 4.83 -9.47
N HIS A 270 6.30 4.92 -9.92
CA HIS A 270 7.30 3.87 -9.77
C HIS A 270 8.59 4.46 -9.20
N LEU A 271 9.03 3.97 -8.03
CA LEU A 271 10.37 4.28 -7.50
C LEU A 271 11.46 3.37 -8.09
N TYR A 272 11.06 2.28 -8.74
CA TYR A 272 11.96 1.28 -9.31
C TYR A 272 11.50 0.89 -10.72
N THR A 273 12.44 0.76 -11.65
CA THR A 273 12.14 0.42 -13.05
C THR A 273 11.82 -1.09 -13.17
N PRO A 274 10.61 -1.47 -13.60
CA PRO A 274 10.23 -2.87 -13.76
C PRO A 274 10.89 -3.53 -14.98
N LEU A 275 11.29 -4.80 -14.84
CA LEU A 275 11.79 -5.62 -15.95
C LEU A 275 10.63 -6.33 -16.69
N THR A 276 9.71 -5.55 -17.26
CA THR A 276 8.44 -6.04 -17.83
C THR A 276 8.63 -7.07 -18.94
N ALA A 277 9.42 -6.77 -19.97
CA ALA A 277 9.58 -7.65 -21.13
C ALA A 277 10.16 -9.03 -20.75
N VAL A 278 11.19 -9.05 -19.90
CA VAL A 278 11.85 -10.27 -19.43
C VAL A 278 10.89 -11.12 -18.59
N THR A 279 10.18 -10.46 -17.67
CA THR A 279 9.19 -11.09 -16.79
C THR A 279 8.06 -11.75 -17.60
N LYS A 280 7.50 -11.01 -18.55
CA LYS A 280 6.42 -11.51 -19.41
C LYS A 280 6.88 -12.70 -20.25
N ALA A 281 8.00 -12.59 -20.96
CA ALA A 281 8.50 -13.66 -21.81
C ALA A 281 8.76 -14.97 -21.03
N TRP A 282 9.25 -14.86 -19.79
CA TRP A 282 9.46 -16.03 -18.94
C TRP A 282 8.14 -16.67 -18.51
N LEU A 283 7.11 -15.87 -18.18
CA LEU A 283 5.80 -16.36 -17.79
C LEU A 283 5.01 -16.96 -18.97
N ASP A 284 5.10 -16.37 -20.17
CA ASP A 284 4.46 -16.88 -21.40
C ASP A 284 4.92 -18.31 -21.73
N ALA A 285 6.15 -18.68 -21.33
CA ALA A 285 6.74 -20.00 -21.55
C ALA A 285 6.33 -21.06 -20.52
N ARG A 286 5.42 -20.74 -19.58
CA ARG A 286 4.99 -21.63 -18.50
C ARG A 286 3.52 -22.04 -18.66
N PRO A 287 3.17 -23.29 -18.31
CA PRO A 287 1.77 -23.70 -18.20
C PRO A 287 0.97 -22.82 -17.24
N ALA A 288 -0.35 -22.79 -17.42
CA ALA A 288 -1.26 -22.11 -16.50
C ALA A 288 -1.07 -22.62 -15.06
N ARG A 289 -1.14 -21.70 -14.08
CA ARG A 289 -1.02 -21.98 -12.63
C ARG A 289 0.18 -22.85 -12.24
N SER A 290 1.32 -22.69 -12.91
CA SER A 290 2.53 -23.50 -12.68
C SER A 290 3.71 -22.72 -12.11
N ALA A 291 3.64 -21.39 -12.08
CA ALA A 291 4.67 -20.51 -11.55
C ALA A 291 4.28 -19.92 -10.19
N VAL A 292 5.25 -19.84 -9.29
CA VAL A 292 5.17 -19.14 -8.01
C VAL A 292 5.75 -17.75 -8.17
N TYR A 293 4.97 -16.72 -7.87
CA TYR A 293 5.48 -15.36 -7.78
C TYR A 293 5.91 -15.06 -6.34
N VAL A 294 7.08 -14.44 -6.16
CA VAL A 294 7.65 -14.15 -4.83
C VAL A 294 8.03 -12.67 -4.74
N SER A 295 7.47 -11.94 -3.77
CA SER A 295 7.81 -10.54 -3.51
C SER A 295 7.56 -10.15 -2.05
N PHE A 296 8.57 -9.55 -1.42
CA PHE A 296 8.50 -9.03 -0.05
C PHE A 296 8.38 -7.50 0.01
N GLY A 297 7.93 -6.88 -1.09
CA GLY A 297 7.68 -5.45 -1.17
C GLY A 297 8.94 -4.57 -1.19
N SER A 298 8.75 -3.28 -0.98
CA SER A 298 9.81 -2.26 -1.13
C SER A 298 10.65 -2.05 0.14
N LEU A 299 10.15 -2.44 1.32
CA LEU A 299 10.78 -2.08 2.61
C LEU A 299 11.37 -3.26 3.38
N ALA A 300 10.84 -4.48 3.22
CA ALA A 300 11.34 -5.62 3.99
C ALA A 300 12.79 -5.95 3.61
N LYS A 301 13.65 -6.19 4.61
CA LYS A 301 15.06 -6.54 4.45
C LYS A 301 15.38 -7.82 5.25
N PRO A 302 15.01 -9.00 4.74
CA PRO A 302 15.41 -10.26 5.37
C PRO A 302 16.92 -10.31 5.59
N ASP A 303 17.37 -10.94 6.68
CA ASP A 303 18.80 -11.17 6.90
C ASP A 303 19.34 -12.23 5.93
N VAL A 304 20.67 -12.41 5.93
CA VAL A 304 21.35 -13.35 5.01
C VAL A 304 20.89 -14.78 5.24
N VAL A 305 20.63 -15.17 6.49
CA VAL A 305 20.20 -16.52 6.83
C VAL A 305 18.79 -16.75 6.29
N GLN A 306 17.83 -15.87 6.60
CA GLN A 306 16.48 -15.95 6.07
C GLN A 306 16.45 -15.94 4.55
N MET A 307 17.26 -15.10 3.89
CA MET A 307 17.33 -15.07 2.43
C MET A 307 17.80 -16.41 1.85
N ALA A 308 18.81 -17.03 2.47
CA ALA A 308 19.31 -18.34 2.07
C ALA A 308 18.28 -19.46 2.31
N GLU A 309 17.61 -19.45 3.46
CA GLU A 309 16.58 -20.44 3.81
C GLU A 309 15.36 -20.34 2.88
N MET A 310 14.94 -19.12 2.51
CA MET A 310 13.89 -18.91 1.51
C MET A 310 14.32 -19.38 0.13
N ALA A 311 15.55 -19.06 -0.30
CA ALA A 311 16.08 -19.48 -1.60
C ALA A 311 16.08 -21.01 -1.74
N GLU A 312 16.60 -21.71 -0.73
CA GLU A 312 16.62 -23.16 -0.69
C GLU A 312 15.20 -23.74 -0.58
N GLY A 313 14.31 -23.18 0.25
CA GLY A 313 12.93 -23.67 0.37
C GLY A 313 12.12 -23.53 -0.92
N LEU A 314 12.29 -22.40 -1.63
CA LEU A 314 11.71 -22.20 -2.96
C LEU A 314 12.26 -23.20 -3.97
N TYR A 315 13.57 -23.43 -3.96
CA TYR A 315 14.21 -24.40 -4.84
C TYR A 315 13.71 -25.82 -4.54
N ASP A 316 13.68 -26.23 -3.27
CA ASP A 316 13.28 -27.55 -2.82
C ASP A 316 11.79 -27.84 -3.08
N SER A 317 10.94 -26.80 -3.19
CA SER A 317 9.54 -26.97 -3.60
C SER A 317 9.38 -27.65 -4.96
N GLY A 318 10.39 -27.56 -5.83
CA GLY A 318 10.37 -28.11 -7.20
C GLY A 318 9.54 -27.27 -8.19
N LYS A 319 8.93 -26.17 -7.74
CA LYS A 319 8.09 -25.30 -8.57
C LYS A 319 8.92 -24.29 -9.36
N ALA A 320 8.39 -23.89 -10.51
CA ALA A 320 8.93 -22.74 -11.22
C ALA A 320 8.63 -21.48 -10.41
N PHE A 321 9.59 -20.55 -10.31
CA PHE A 321 9.40 -19.34 -9.53
C PHE A 321 9.95 -18.09 -10.22
N LEU A 322 9.24 -16.97 -10.04
CA LEU A 322 9.72 -15.63 -10.34
C LEU A 322 9.88 -14.89 -9.03
N TRP A 323 11.11 -14.53 -8.67
CA TRP A 323 11.43 -13.87 -7.40
C TRP A 323 11.98 -12.46 -7.61
N VAL A 324 11.29 -11.49 -7.02
CA VAL A 324 11.76 -10.11 -6.92
C VAL A 324 12.77 -9.98 -5.78
N VAL A 325 14.03 -9.74 -6.13
CA VAL A 325 15.13 -9.50 -5.19
C VAL A 325 15.79 -8.18 -5.57
N ARG A 326 15.56 -7.14 -4.76
CA ARG A 326 16.10 -5.80 -5.02
C ARG A 326 17.63 -5.85 -5.15
N ALA A 327 18.20 -4.98 -5.98
CA ALA A 327 19.63 -4.93 -6.23
C ALA A 327 20.49 -4.84 -4.94
N SER A 328 20.00 -4.12 -3.92
CA SER A 328 20.65 -4.00 -2.61
C SER A 328 20.69 -5.29 -1.79
N GLU A 329 19.87 -6.28 -2.14
CA GLU A 329 19.71 -7.54 -1.39
C GLU A 329 20.28 -8.75 -2.14
N ILE A 330 20.69 -8.60 -3.40
CA ILE A 330 21.19 -9.71 -4.23
C ILE A 330 22.39 -10.41 -3.57
N SER A 331 23.26 -9.65 -2.88
CA SER A 331 24.43 -10.20 -2.17
C SER A 331 24.10 -11.14 -1.03
N LYS A 332 22.84 -11.20 -0.58
CA LYS A 332 22.36 -12.09 0.48
C LYS A 332 21.91 -13.46 -0.02
N LEU A 333 21.76 -13.62 -1.34
CA LEU A 333 21.42 -14.92 -1.93
C LEU A 333 22.59 -15.91 -1.77
N PRO A 334 22.31 -17.22 -1.66
CA PRO A 334 23.36 -18.23 -1.67
C PRO A 334 24.26 -18.13 -2.90
N GLU A 335 25.53 -18.48 -2.74
CA GLU A 335 26.49 -18.46 -3.83
C GLU A 335 25.99 -19.30 -5.02
N ASN A 336 26.08 -18.73 -6.22
CA ASN A 336 25.61 -19.35 -7.46
C ASN A 336 24.12 -19.77 -7.48
N PHE A 337 23.27 -19.22 -6.60
CA PHE A 337 21.84 -19.59 -6.55
C PHE A 337 21.11 -19.29 -7.87
N ALA A 338 21.42 -18.16 -8.52
CA ALA A 338 20.84 -17.82 -9.82
C ALA A 338 21.23 -18.84 -10.91
N GLY A 339 22.48 -19.31 -10.91
CA GLY A 339 22.93 -20.36 -11.83
C GLY A 339 22.31 -21.71 -11.53
N LYS A 340 22.22 -22.08 -10.24
CA LYS A 340 21.57 -23.30 -9.74
C LYS A 340 20.09 -23.37 -10.11
N SER A 341 19.38 -22.24 -10.07
CA SER A 341 17.93 -22.19 -10.32
C SER A 341 17.51 -21.88 -11.75
N LYS A 342 18.44 -21.54 -12.66
CA LYS A 342 18.17 -20.97 -14.00
C LYS A 342 17.10 -21.68 -14.86
N GLU A 343 16.93 -22.99 -14.72
CA GLU A 343 15.96 -23.76 -15.51
C GLU A 343 14.51 -23.51 -15.07
N ARG A 344 14.32 -23.24 -13.77
CA ARG A 344 13.01 -23.09 -13.12
C ARG A 344 12.80 -21.74 -12.42
N GLY A 345 13.85 -20.95 -12.22
CA GLY A 345 13.83 -19.70 -11.48
C GLY A 345 14.16 -18.50 -12.37
N LEU A 346 13.42 -17.42 -12.20
CA LEU A 346 13.78 -16.09 -12.69
C LEU A 346 13.93 -15.16 -11.49
N ILE A 347 15.10 -14.54 -11.35
CA ILE A 347 15.36 -13.53 -10.30
C ILE A 347 15.48 -12.17 -10.98
N VAL A 348 14.67 -11.20 -10.54
CA VAL A 348 14.64 -9.83 -11.09
C VAL A 348 14.73 -8.80 -9.99
N ALA A 349 15.32 -7.64 -10.28
CA ALA A 349 15.42 -6.55 -9.31
C ALA A 349 14.06 -5.90 -9.00
N TRP A 350 13.17 -5.86 -9.98
CA TRP A 350 11.82 -5.32 -9.88
C TRP A 350 10.92 -5.92 -10.98
N SER A 351 9.62 -6.07 -10.70
CA SER A 351 8.63 -6.64 -11.62
C SER A 351 7.42 -5.71 -11.76
N PRO A 352 6.67 -5.80 -12.89
CA PRO A 352 5.34 -5.21 -12.99
C PRO A 352 4.33 -6.09 -12.22
N GLN A 353 4.34 -6.01 -10.88
CA GLN A 353 3.65 -6.97 -10.01
C GLN A 353 2.19 -7.26 -10.39
N LEU A 354 1.41 -6.23 -10.75
CA LEU A 354 0.02 -6.40 -11.20
C LEU A 354 -0.10 -7.25 -12.47
N GLU A 355 0.73 -6.96 -13.48
CA GLU A 355 0.78 -7.75 -14.72
C GLU A 355 1.21 -9.19 -14.45
N VAL A 356 2.15 -9.38 -13.51
CA VAL A 356 2.60 -10.72 -13.09
C VAL A 356 1.48 -11.49 -12.41
N LEU A 357 0.82 -10.89 -11.42
CA LEU A 357 -0.27 -11.53 -10.67
C LEU A 357 -1.46 -11.84 -11.58
N ALA A 358 -1.77 -10.98 -12.55
CA ALA A 358 -2.82 -11.22 -13.53
C ALA A 358 -2.45 -12.26 -14.61
N HIS A 359 -1.18 -12.69 -14.68
CA HIS A 359 -0.73 -13.61 -15.71
C HIS A 359 -1.23 -15.05 -15.44
N PRO A 360 -1.83 -15.76 -16.41
CA PRO A 360 -2.42 -17.08 -16.21
C PRO A 360 -1.45 -18.16 -15.71
N ALA A 361 -0.15 -18.01 -15.97
CA ALA A 361 0.88 -18.91 -15.48
C ALA A 361 1.11 -18.86 -13.97
N VAL A 362 0.76 -17.75 -13.30
CA VAL A 362 0.96 -17.61 -11.85
C VAL A 362 -0.12 -18.38 -11.11
N GLY A 363 0.30 -19.32 -10.27
CA GLY A 363 -0.59 -20.16 -9.45
C GLY A 363 -0.51 -19.88 -7.95
N CYS A 364 0.54 -19.19 -7.49
CA CYS A 364 0.78 -18.92 -6.07
C CYS A 364 1.55 -17.61 -5.90
N PHE A 365 1.19 -16.84 -4.88
CA PHE A 365 1.91 -15.64 -4.48
C PHE A 365 2.53 -15.78 -3.09
N VAL A 366 3.85 -15.91 -3.01
CA VAL A 366 4.60 -15.82 -1.75
C VAL A 366 4.83 -14.34 -1.43
N THR A 367 4.24 -13.88 -0.33
CA THR A 367 4.16 -12.45 -0.01
C THR A 367 4.47 -12.15 1.45
N HIS A 368 5.09 -10.99 1.68
CA HIS A 368 5.19 -10.38 3.01
C HIS A 368 3.83 -9.93 3.58
N CYS A 369 2.73 -10.02 2.84
CA CYS A 369 1.38 -9.63 3.28
C CYS A 369 1.19 -8.12 3.50
N GLY A 370 1.99 -7.26 2.85
CA GLY A 370 1.72 -5.82 2.81
C GLY A 370 0.38 -5.55 2.13
N TRP A 371 -0.40 -4.59 2.64
CA TRP A 371 -1.82 -4.46 2.30
C TRP A 371 -2.13 -4.32 0.80
N ASN A 372 -1.37 -3.49 0.08
CA ASN A 372 -1.56 -3.34 -1.36
C ASN A 372 -1.32 -4.65 -2.11
N SER A 373 -0.24 -5.38 -1.79
CA SER A 373 0.06 -6.65 -2.44
C SER A 373 -0.98 -7.72 -2.10
N THR A 374 -1.52 -7.71 -0.88
CA THR A 374 -2.65 -8.56 -0.50
C THR A 374 -3.89 -8.25 -1.35
N MET A 375 -4.22 -6.98 -1.55
CA MET A 375 -5.34 -6.57 -2.41
C MET A 375 -5.13 -6.92 -3.89
N GLU A 376 -3.91 -6.77 -4.41
CA GLU A 376 -3.56 -7.15 -5.78
C GLU A 376 -3.68 -8.66 -6.01
N GLY A 377 -3.16 -9.48 -5.08
CA GLY A 377 -3.25 -10.93 -5.18
C GLY A 377 -4.69 -11.44 -5.06
N MET A 378 -5.49 -10.87 -4.15
CA MET A 378 -6.93 -11.19 -4.05
C MET A 378 -7.69 -10.75 -5.30
N GLY A 379 -7.42 -9.55 -5.82
CA GLY A 379 -8.05 -9.04 -7.04
C GLY A 379 -7.72 -9.90 -8.28
N ALA A 380 -6.51 -10.45 -8.35
CA ALA A 380 -6.10 -11.38 -9.41
C ALA A 380 -6.55 -12.83 -9.18
N GLY A 381 -7.15 -13.15 -8.03
CA GLY A 381 -7.56 -14.52 -7.69
C GLY A 381 -6.39 -15.49 -7.48
N VAL A 382 -5.24 -14.99 -7.03
CA VAL A 382 -4.03 -15.80 -6.80
C VAL A 382 -3.92 -16.16 -5.30
N PRO A 383 -3.92 -17.46 -4.93
CA PRO A 383 -3.78 -17.87 -3.55
C PRO A 383 -2.38 -17.57 -3.01
N MET A 384 -2.28 -17.38 -1.69
CA MET A 384 -1.09 -16.80 -1.06
C MET A 384 -0.36 -17.76 -0.11
N VAL A 385 0.96 -17.67 -0.14
CA VAL A 385 1.83 -18.12 0.95
C VAL A 385 2.24 -16.87 1.74
N ALA A 386 1.62 -16.70 2.90
CA ALA A 386 1.78 -15.55 3.76
C ALA A 386 3.04 -15.69 4.63
N MET A 387 4.01 -14.80 4.45
CA MET A 387 5.27 -14.78 5.20
C MET A 387 5.55 -13.37 5.75
N PRO A 388 4.79 -12.95 6.79
CA PRO A 388 4.87 -11.59 7.31
C PRO A 388 6.24 -11.26 7.88
N GLN A 389 6.67 -10.00 7.73
CA GLN A 389 7.97 -9.52 8.18
C GLN A 389 7.84 -8.54 9.35
N TRP A 390 6.91 -7.58 9.28
CA TRP A 390 6.70 -6.55 10.31
C TRP A 390 5.40 -5.73 10.08
N SER A 391 5.10 -4.77 10.96
CA SER A 391 3.94 -3.88 10.87
C SER A 391 2.60 -4.65 10.86
N ASP A 392 1.67 -4.24 10.01
CA ASP A 392 0.35 -4.81 9.77
C ASP A 392 0.36 -6.24 9.20
N GLN A 393 1.50 -6.70 8.69
CA GLN A 393 1.63 -7.92 7.91
C GLN A 393 1.25 -9.18 8.69
N THR A 394 1.56 -9.25 9.98
CA THR A 394 1.20 -10.40 10.83
C THR A 394 -0.30 -10.59 10.95
N MET A 395 -1.03 -9.47 11.07
CA MET A 395 -2.49 -9.48 11.10
C MET A 395 -3.07 -9.79 9.72
N ASN A 396 -2.47 -9.24 8.66
CA ASN A 396 -2.87 -9.57 7.30
C ASN A 396 -2.69 -11.08 7.02
N ALA A 397 -1.58 -11.68 7.46
CA ALA A 397 -1.33 -13.11 7.34
C ALA A 397 -2.35 -13.96 8.11
N LYS A 398 -2.76 -13.52 9.31
CA LYS A 398 -3.84 -14.15 10.09
C LYS A 398 -5.16 -14.14 9.32
N TYR A 399 -5.50 -13.02 8.68
CA TYR A 399 -6.73 -12.90 7.90
C TYR A 399 -6.67 -13.75 6.62
N ILE A 400 -5.55 -13.75 5.90
CA ILE A 400 -5.34 -14.58 4.71
C ILE A 400 -5.59 -16.07 5.03
N GLU A 401 -5.05 -16.56 6.14
CA GLU A 401 -5.11 -17.98 6.51
C GLU A 401 -6.45 -18.38 7.13
N ASP A 402 -6.90 -17.66 8.16
CA ASP A 402 -7.99 -18.13 9.03
C ASP A 402 -9.35 -17.51 8.71
N VAL A 403 -9.37 -16.27 8.20
CA VAL A 403 -10.59 -15.49 7.97
C VAL A 403 -11.05 -15.64 6.52
N TRP A 404 -10.23 -15.20 5.57
CA TRP A 404 -10.52 -15.26 4.14
C TRP A 404 -10.22 -16.63 3.53
N ARG A 405 -9.31 -17.40 4.16
CA ARG A 405 -8.91 -18.75 3.74
C ARG A 405 -8.41 -18.81 2.30
N VAL A 406 -7.74 -17.76 1.85
CA VAL A 406 -7.16 -17.62 0.50
C VAL A 406 -5.65 -17.92 0.48
N GLY A 407 -5.14 -18.55 1.53
CA GLY A 407 -3.73 -18.87 1.64
C GLY A 407 -3.35 -19.61 2.92
N VAL A 408 -2.05 -19.81 3.09
CA VAL A 408 -1.44 -20.45 4.27
C VAL A 408 -0.32 -19.60 4.83
N ARG A 409 -0.05 -19.67 6.14
CA ARG A 409 0.99 -18.87 6.80
C ARG A 409 2.25 -19.68 7.07
N VAL A 410 3.39 -19.18 6.59
CA VAL A 410 4.72 -19.69 6.94
C VAL A 410 4.99 -19.39 8.42
N ARG A 411 5.33 -20.43 9.18
CA ARG A 411 5.71 -20.31 10.58
C ARG A 411 7.15 -20.79 10.72
N PRO A 412 8.08 -19.98 11.24
CA PRO A 412 9.45 -20.44 11.45
C PRO A 412 9.53 -21.65 12.39
N ASP A 413 10.54 -22.51 12.21
CA ASP A 413 10.83 -23.59 13.17
C ASP A 413 11.32 -23.03 14.52
N GLU A 414 11.57 -23.90 15.50
CA GLU A 414 12.05 -23.49 16.83
C GLU A 414 13.36 -22.68 16.82
N ARG A 415 14.12 -22.74 15.73
CA ARG A 415 15.37 -21.98 15.53
C ARG A 415 15.16 -20.73 14.66
N GLY A 416 13.92 -20.42 14.32
CA GLY A 416 13.56 -19.33 13.42
C GLY A 416 13.80 -19.62 11.94
N VAL A 417 14.10 -20.86 11.55
CA VAL A 417 14.41 -21.25 10.17
C VAL A 417 13.13 -21.56 9.40
N VAL A 418 13.03 -21.06 8.15
CA VAL A 418 11.79 -21.11 7.36
C VAL A 418 11.83 -22.09 6.18
N ARG A 419 12.99 -22.66 5.82
CA ARG A 419 13.16 -23.45 4.58
C ARG A 419 12.10 -24.53 4.36
N LYS A 420 11.96 -25.45 5.32
CA LYS A 420 10.99 -26.56 5.23
C LYS A 420 9.55 -26.06 5.16
N GLU A 421 9.25 -24.98 5.86
CA GLU A 421 7.91 -24.39 5.90
C GLU A 421 7.58 -23.63 4.62
N VAL A 422 8.56 -22.96 4.00
CA VAL A 422 8.43 -22.38 2.65
C VAL A 422 8.16 -23.47 1.63
N GLU A 423 8.96 -24.56 1.63
CA GLU A 423 8.74 -25.70 0.74
C GLU A 423 7.32 -26.28 0.92
N ARG A 424 6.94 -26.59 2.16
CA ARG A 424 5.64 -27.17 2.51
C ARG A 424 4.48 -26.28 2.07
N CYS A 425 4.52 -24.99 2.42
CA CYS A 425 3.46 -24.04 2.10
C CYS A 425 3.30 -23.84 0.59
N VAL A 426 4.42 -23.72 -0.15
CA VAL A 426 4.38 -23.59 -1.61
C VAL A 426 3.77 -24.82 -2.26
N ARG A 427 4.14 -26.03 -1.82
CA ARG A 427 3.54 -27.27 -2.33
C ARG A 427 2.07 -27.38 -1.96
N GLU A 428 1.69 -27.03 -0.72
CA GLU A 428 0.29 -27.05 -0.28
C GLU A 428 -0.59 -26.16 -1.16
N VAL A 429 -0.15 -24.92 -1.45
CA VAL A 429 -0.92 -24.00 -2.31
C VAL A 429 -0.93 -24.43 -3.77
N MET A 430 0.16 -25.02 -4.27
CA MET A 430 0.29 -25.36 -5.70
C MET A 430 -0.22 -26.77 -6.08
N GLU A 431 -0.34 -27.68 -5.11
CA GLU A 431 -0.64 -29.11 -5.35
C GLU A 431 -1.61 -29.72 -4.34
N GLY A 432 -1.82 -29.08 -3.17
CA GLY A 432 -2.63 -29.65 -2.11
C GLY A 432 -4.11 -29.78 -2.49
N GLU A 433 -4.85 -30.64 -1.79
CA GLU A 433 -6.29 -30.83 -2.05
C GLU A 433 -7.07 -29.50 -1.95
N ARG A 434 -6.66 -28.62 -1.01
CA ARG A 434 -7.21 -27.27 -0.83
C ARG A 434 -6.92 -26.30 -1.98
N SER A 435 -6.03 -26.63 -2.91
CA SER A 435 -5.78 -25.80 -4.12
C SER A 435 -6.90 -25.92 -5.17
N MET A 436 -7.80 -26.89 -4.98
CA MET A 436 -8.95 -27.16 -5.84
C MET A 436 -10.27 -26.58 -5.32
N GLU A 437 -10.27 -26.08 -4.07
CA GLU A 437 -11.37 -25.35 -3.43
C GLU A 437 -11.29 -23.87 -3.78
#